data_AF-A0A285KL12-F1
#
_entry.id   AF-A0A285KL12-F1
#
_cell.length_a   1.000
_cell.length_b   1.000
_cell.length_c   1.000
_cell.angle_alpha   90.00
_cell.angle_beta   90.00
_cell.angle_gamma   90.00
#
_symmetry.space_group_name_H-M   'P 1'
#
loop_
_entity.id
_entity.type
_entity.pdbx_description
1 polymer ?
#
loop_
_entity_poly.entity_id
_entity_poly.type
_entity_poly.pdbx_seq_one_letter_code
_entity_poly.pdbx_strand_id
1 'polypeptide(L)'
;MLFTDEPAVLHAGPAPARVTAPAVATGRLVGGWVGAVAGTAGAGLPTLDGAILCLEGTHQPGCEQVLPLLSRYDIRGVAIGDLTGEEPRVVGVLRSWLGALGVPVLEGLPFGHLDAQVCMPLGTPATLDTEAGTLTVSAGTSARPRSR
;
A
#
# COMPACT_ATOMS: atom_id res chain seq x y z
N MET A 1 7.39 -11.83 4.42
CA MET A 1 8.69 -12.46 4.77
C MET A 1 9.59 -12.46 3.54
N LEU A 2 10.84 -12.00 3.66
CA LEU A 2 11.70 -11.74 2.49
C LEU A 2 12.37 -12.98 1.87
N PHE A 3 12.48 -14.08 2.61
CA PHE A 3 13.20 -15.30 2.19
C PHE A 3 12.30 -16.52 2.02
N THR A 4 11.01 -16.29 1.74
CA THR A 4 10.06 -17.34 1.40
C THR A 4 9.75 -17.30 -0.08
N ASP A 5 9.54 -18.47 -0.68
CA ASP A 5 8.98 -18.66 -2.02
C ASP A 5 7.44 -18.74 -2.01
N GLU A 6 6.84 -18.77 -0.82
CA GLU A 6 5.38 -18.71 -0.63
C GLU A 6 4.84 -17.27 -0.68
N PRO A 7 3.70 -17.04 -1.35
CA PRO A 7 2.94 -15.79 -1.23
C PRO A 7 2.51 -15.52 0.22
N ALA A 8 2.42 -14.24 0.58
CA ALA A 8 1.85 -13.80 1.84
C ALA A 8 0.42 -13.29 1.64
N VAL A 9 -0.49 -13.64 2.54
CA VAL A 9 -1.84 -13.06 2.59
C VAL A 9 -1.95 -12.23 3.85
N LEU A 10 -2.15 -10.93 3.70
CA LEU A 10 -2.37 -10.00 4.79
C LEU A 10 -3.88 -9.79 4.91
N HIS A 11 -4.40 -9.93 6.13
CA HIS A 11 -5.80 -9.69 6.43
C HIS A 11 -5.93 -8.36 7.16
N ALA A 12 -6.86 -7.52 6.71
CA ALA A 12 -7.17 -6.31 7.44
C ALA A 12 -7.77 -6.65 8.81
N GLY A 13 -7.53 -5.79 9.81
CA GLY A 13 -8.03 -5.98 11.17
C GLY A 13 -9.56 -6.02 11.26
N PRO A 14 -10.14 -6.31 12.44
CA PRO A 14 -11.56 -6.59 12.62
C PRO A 14 -12.54 -5.42 12.31
N ALA A 15 -12.02 -4.22 12.06
CA ALA A 15 -12.81 -3.05 11.66
C ALA A 15 -12.07 -2.24 10.58
N PRO A 16 -11.85 -2.81 9.38
CA PRO A 16 -11.14 -2.10 8.33
C PRO A 16 -12.06 -1.00 7.79
N ALA A 17 -11.53 0.22 7.68
CA ALA A 17 -12.26 1.28 6.99
C ALA A 17 -12.23 0.95 5.50
N ARG A 18 -13.33 0.40 5.00
CA ARG A 18 -13.53 0.21 3.58
C ARG A 18 -13.90 1.55 2.96
N VAL A 19 -12.94 2.19 2.30
CA VAL A 19 -13.12 3.52 1.73
C VAL A 19 -13.88 3.46 0.40
N THR A 20 -13.88 2.31 -0.28
CA THR A 20 -14.56 2.10 -1.58
C THR A 20 -15.53 0.91 -1.59
N ALA A 21 -16.32 0.80 -2.65
CA ALA A 21 -17.19 -0.36 -2.94
C ALA A 21 -16.38 -1.66 -3.12
N PRO A 22 -17.02 -2.85 -3.04
CA PRO A 22 -16.39 -4.12 -3.37
C PRO A 22 -15.72 -4.12 -4.73
N ALA A 23 -14.42 -4.42 -4.72
CA ALA A 23 -13.60 -4.50 -5.90
C ALA A 23 -12.28 -5.22 -5.62
N VAL A 24 -11.71 -5.77 -6.69
CA VAL A 24 -10.40 -6.42 -6.73
C VAL A 24 -9.49 -5.68 -7.70
N ALA A 25 -8.23 -5.46 -7.31
CA ALA A 25 -7.20 -4.89 -8.17
C ALA A 25 -5.92 -5.71 -8.09
N THR A 26 -5.19 -5.78 -9.21
CA THR A 26 -3.88 -6.44 -9.28
C THR A 26 -2.87 -5.49 -9.89
N GLY A 27 -1.64 -5.52 -9.38
CA GLY A 27 -0.56 -4.66 -9.83
C GLY A 27 0.77 -5.03 -9.18
N ARG A 28 1.83 -4.28 -9.50
CA ARG A 28 3.06 -4.35 -8.71
C ARG A 28 2.88 -3.63 -7.39
N LEU A 29 3.36 -4.23 -6.30
CA LEU A 29 3.36 -3.61 -4.99
C LEU A 29 4.43 -2.52 -4.92
N VAL A 30 4.04 -1.27 -4.69
CA VAL A 30 4.97 -0.14 -4.56
C VAL A 30 4.54 0.72 -3.38
N GLY A 31 5.48 1.36 -2.69
CA GLY A 31 5.16 2.33 -1.63
C GLY A 31 6.00 2.14 -0.38
N GLY A 32 5.38 2.29 0.79
CA GLY A 32 6.01 2.28 2.11
C GLY A 32 5.59 3.48 2.94
N TRP A 33 6.47 3.96 3.80
CA TRP A 33 6.19 5.14 4.61
C TRP A 33 5.91 6.39 3.75
N VAL A 34 4.80 7.08 4.03
CA VAL A 34 4.36 8.26 3.28
C VAL A 34 5.45 9.34 3.22
N GLY A 35 6.24 9.53 4.28
CA GLY A 35 7.34 10.51 4.28
C GLY A 35 8.46 10.17 3.28
N ALA A 36 8.79 8.89 3.10
CA ALA A 36 9.76 8.45 2.10
C ALA A 36 9.21 8.61 0.68
N VAL A 37 7.92 8.31 0.48
CA VAL A 37 7.23 8.55 -0.79
C VAL A 37 7.21 10.05 -1.11
N ALA A 38 6.95 10.90 -0.12
CA ALA A 38 6.99 12.36 -0.25
C ALA A 38 8.39 12.89 -0.59
N GLY A 39 9.43 12.41 0.10
CA GLY A 39 10.81 12.82 -0.14
C GLY A 39 11.37 12.40 -1.50
N THR A 40 10.77 11.41 -2.15
CA THR A 40 11.19 10.91 -3.47
C THR A 40 10.27 11.33 -4.61
N ALA A 41 9.12 11.94 -4.31
CA ALA A 41 8.22 12.51 -5.29
C ALA A 41 8.89 13.67 -6.05
N GLY A 42 9.32 13.38 -7.27
CA GLY A 42 10.08 14.30 -8.12
C GLY A 42 11.57 13.98 -8.26
N ALA A 43 12.11 13.01 -7.50
CA ALA A 43 13.52 12.63 -7.52
C ALA A 43 13.82 11.19 -7.99
N GLY A 44 12.79 10.40 -8.34
CA GLY A 44 12.97 9.06 -8.93
C GLY A 44 12.11 7.96 -8.31
N LEU A 45 10.86 8.24 -7.93
CA LEU A 45 9.90 7.19 -7.61
C LEU A 45 9.85 6.14 -8.74
N PRO A 46 9.79 4.83 -8.44
CA PRO A 46 9.34 3.84 -9.41
C PRO A 46 7.99 4.30 -9.97
N THR A 47 7.74 4.07 -11.27
CA THR A 47 6.41 4.39 -11.81
C THR A 47 5.33 3.69 -10.99
N LEU A 48 4.27 4.43 -10.67
CA LEU A 48 3.10 3.92 -9.96
C LEU A 48 2.00 3.50 -10.95
N ASP A 49 2.27 3.56 -12.26
CA ASP A 49 1.33 3.14 -13.29
C ASP A 49 1.10 1.63 -13.22
N GLY A 50 -0.16 1.23 -13.12
CA GLY A 50 -0.55 -0.17 -12.93
C GLY A 50 -0.25 -0.72 -11.53
N ALA A 51 0.11 0.11 -10.55
CA ALA A 51 0.58 -0.35 -9.24
C ALA A 51 -0.55 -0.54 -8.21
N ILE A 52 -0.30 -1.41 -7.23
CA ILE A 52 -0.96 -1.37 -5.93
C ILE A 52 -0.06 -0.53 -5.02
N LEU A 53 -0.55 0.64 -4.63
CA LEU A 53 0.17 1.57 -3.77
C LEU A 53 -0.04 1.20 -2.30
N CYS A 54 1.03 0.99 -1.55
CA CYS A 54 1.00 0.79 -0.11
C CYS A 54 1.46 2.03 0.63
N LEU A 55 0.70 2.50 1.60
CA LEU A 55 1.07 3.64 2.43
C LEU A 55 0.92 3.31 3.92
N GLU A 56 1.90 3.74 4.71
CA GLU A 56 1.87 3.72 6.18
C GLU A 56 2.28 5.09 6.75
N GLY A 57 1.72 5.45 7.91
CA GLY A 57 1.98 6.72 8.60
C GLY A 57 3.10 6.59 9.62
N THR A 58 3.98 7.59 9.72
CA THR A 58 5.04 7.64 10.76
C THR A 58 5.45 9.07 11.18
N HIS A 59 4.51 10.03 11.20
CA HIS A 59 4.67 11.39 11.76
C HIS A 59 5.48 12.41 10.90
N GLN A 60 5.27 12.45 9.58
CA GLN A 60 5.91 13.46 8.71
C GLN A 60 5.00 14.68 8.48
N PRO A 61 5.33 15.88 8.99
CA PRO A 61 4.61 17.10 8.64
C PRO A 61 4.68 17.39 7.14
N GLY A 62 3.55 17.80 6.55
CA GLY A 62 3.47 18.18 5.14
C GLY A 62 3.40 17.00 4.16
N CYS A 63 3.30 15.77 4.65
CA CYS A 63 3.20 14.59 3.81
C CYS A 63 1.95 14.61 2.92
N GLU A 64 0.87 15.27 3.35
CA GLU A 64 -0.36 15.45 2.58
C GLU A 64 -0.17 16.20 1.26
N GLN A 65 0.92 16.98 1.13
CA GLN A 65 1.26 17.73 -0.07
C GLN A 65 1.69 16.81 -1.24
N VAL A 66 2.10 15.56 -0.95
CA VAL A 66 2.45 14.59 -1.98
C VAL A 66 1.22 13.98 -2.65
N LEU A 67 0.09 13.91 -1.95
CA LEU A 67 -1.10 13.18 -2.40
C LEU A 67 -1.60 13.65 -3.78
N PRO A 68 -1.67 14.96 -4.10
CA PRO A 68 -2.03 15.42 -5.44
C PRO A 68 -1.02 15.04 -6.54
N LEU A 69 0.26 14.85 -6.20
CA LEU A 69 1.25 14.37 -7.15
C LEU A 69 1.04 12.89 -7.47
N LEU A 70 0.65 12.10 -6.47
CA LEU A 70 0.35 10.68 -6.65
C LEU A 70 -0.87 10.45 -7.54
N SER A 71 -1.85 11.37 -7.52
CA SER A 71 -3.03 11.34 -8.41
C SER A 71 -2.73 11.46 -9.90
N ARG A 72 -1.47 11.71 -10.29
CA ARG A 72 -1.06 11.78 -11.71
C ARG A 72 -0.74 10.42 -12.31
N TYR A 73 -0.55 9.40 -11.48
CA TYR A 73 -0.23 8.05 -11.92
C TYR A 73 -1.47 7.17 -12.04
N ASP A 74 -1.39 6.15 -12.89
CA ASP A 74 -2.45 5.14 -13.05
C ASP A 74 -2.41 4.10 -11.91
N ILE A 75 -2.72 4.54 -10.69
CA ILE A 75 -2.79 3.64 -9.53
C ILE A 75 -4.00 2.72 -9.70
N ARG A 76 -3.82 1.41 -9.46
CA ARG A 76 -4.89 0.40 -9.61
C ARG A 76 -5.59 0.06 -8.31
N GLY A 77 -4.96 0.32 -7.17
CA GLY A 77 -5.53 0.13 -5.84
C GLY A 77 -4.61 0.68 -4.76
N VAL A 78 -5.16 0.93 -3.57
CA VAL A 78 -4.39 1.45 -2.44
C VAL A 78 -4.60 0.58 -1.19
N ALA A 79 -3.49 0.10 -0.64
CA ALA A 79 -3.44 -0.62 0.63
C ALA A 79 -2.88 0.32 1.70
N ILE A 80 -3.64 0.53 2.77
CA ILE A 80 -3.26 1.39 3.89
C ILE A 80 -2.98 0.52 5.11
N GLY A 81 -1.76 0.68 5.63
CA GLY A 81 -1.31 0.02 6.83
C GLY A 81 -1.70 0.80 8.08
N ASP A 82 -0.82 0.81 9.06
CA ASP A 82 -0.99 1.57 10.28
C ASP A 82 -0.88 3.08 10.06
N LEU A 83 -1.84 3.81 10.60
CA LEU A 83 -1.89 5.27 10.67
C LEU A 83 -1.91 5.77 12.12
N THR A 84 -1.64 4.88 13.09
CA THR A 84 -1.60 5.24 14.50
C THR A 84 -0.53 6.30 14.75
N GLY A 85 -0.90 7.35 15.50
CA GLY A 85 -0.03 8.49 15.79
C GLY A 85 -0.07 9.62 14.76
N GLU A 86 -0.72 9.43 13.61
CA GLU A 86 -0.96 10.53 12.68
C GLU A 86 -1.97 11.53 13.24
N GLU A 87 -1.72 12.81 12.98
CA GLU A 87 -2.64 13.88 13.35
C GLU A 87 -4.03 13.65 12.73
N PRO A 88 -5.15 13.79 13.46
CA PRO A 88 -6.49 13.54 12.94
C PRO A 88 -6.80 14.33 11.66
N ARG A 89 -6.22 15.53 11.54
CA ARG A 89 -6.32 16.36 10.34
C ARG A 89 -5.66 15.69 9.12
N VAL A 90 -4.47 15.11 9.29
CA VAL A 90 -3.74 14.42 8.21
C VAL A 90 -4.50 13.18 7.78
N VAL A 91 -4.98 12.38 8.74
CA VAL A 91 -5.83 11.21 8.47
C VAL A 91 -7.10 11.60 7.68
N GLY A 92 -7.73 12.72 8.05
CA GLY A 92 -8.89 13.25 7.33
C GLY A 92 -8.59 13.64 5.88
N VAL A 93 -7.45 14.29 5.63
CA VAL A 93 -6.99 14.64 4.28
C VAL A 93 -6.67 13.39 3.46
N LEU A 94 -5.95 12.43 4.05
CA LEU A 94 -5.62 11.16 3.41
C LEU A 94 -6.89 10.42 2.99
N ARG A 95 -7.85 10.25 3.90
CA ARG A 95 -9.14 9.59 3.60
C ARG A 95 -9.96 10.31 2.54
N SER A 96 -9.97 11.64 2.57
CA SER A 96 -10.65 12.45 1.55
C SER A 96 -10.01 12.25 0.17
N TRP A 97 -8.68 12.20 0.11
CA TRP A 97 -7.94 11.90 -1.11
C TRP A 97 -8.21 10.47 -1.60
N LEU A 98 -8.14 9.47 -0.72
CA LEU A 98 -8.41 8.07 -1.04
C LEU A 98 -9.81 7.88 -1.64
N GLY A 99 -10.83 8.52 -1.05
CA GLY A 99 -12.20 8.47 -1.56
C GLY A 99 -12.37 9.11 -2.95
N ALA A 100 -11.49 10.02 -3.34
CA ALA A 100 -11.53 10.70 -4.64
C ALA A 100 -10.81 9.92 -5.76
N LEU A 101 -9.98 8.92 -5.45
CA LEU A 101 -9.18 8.20 -6.46
C LEU A 101 -10.03 7.31 -7.38
N GLY A 102 -11.19 6.84 -6.92
CA GLY A 102 -12.04 5.94 -7.72
C GLY A 102 -11.48 4.53 -7.94
N VAL A 103 -10.50 4.13 -7.13
CA VAL A 103 -9.83 2.81 -7.19
C VAL A 103 -10.10 2.04 -5.89
N PRO A 104 -9.93 0.70 -5.86
CA PRO A 104 -10.11 -0.08 -4.63
C PRO A 104 -9.16 0.36 -3.54
N VAL A 105 -9.69 0.66 -2.35
CA VAL A 105 -8.91 1.08 -1.17
C VAL A 105 -9.24 0.19 0.03
N LEU A 106 -8.21 -0.34 0.68
CA LEU A 106 -8.33 -1.15 1.90
C LEU A 106 -7.45 -0.57 3.01
N GLU A 107 -8.07 -0.14 4.12
CA GLU A 107 -7.36 0.29 5.34
C GLU A 107 -7.29 -0.80 6.41
N GLY A 108 -6.30 -0.69 7.30
CA GLY A 108 -6.16 -1.54 8.49
C GLY A 108 -5.36 -2.81 8.24
N LEU A 109 -4.48 -2.82 7.24
CA LEU A 109 -3.57 -3.93 6.98
C LEU A 109 -2.41 -3.95 8.01
N PRO A 110 -1.88 -5.13 8.37
CA PRO A 110 -0.92 -5.31 9.45
C PRO A 110 0.54 -5.01 9.03
N PHE A 111 0.77 -3.83 8.44
CA PHE A 111 2.10 -3.29 8.14
C PHE A 111 2.19 -1.83 8.61
N GLY A 112 3.39 -1.30 8.81
CA GLY A 112 3.61 -0.03 9.50
C GLY A 112 4.14 -0.21 10.91
N HIS A 113 3.97 0.82 11.75
CA HIS A 113 4.52 0.85 13.10
C HIS A 113 3.70 0.03 14.11
N LEU A 114 3.58 -1.27 13.85
CA LEU A 114 2.93 -2.24 14.72
C LEU A 114 3.98 -3.10 15.42
N ASP A 115 3.71 -3.50 16.66
CA ASP A 115 4.58 -4.43 17.43
C ASP A 115 4.86 -5.74 16.68
N ALA A 116 3.90 -6.19 15.85
CA ALA A 116 4.01 -7.36 14.99
C ALA A 116 3.85 -7.00 13.50
N GLN A 117 4.68 -6.07 13.01
CA GLN A 117 4.66 -5.67 11.60
C GLN A 117 5.08 -6.78 10.63
N VAL A 118 4.41 -6.85 9.48
CA VAL A 118 4.78 -7.74 8.37
C VAL A 118 5.69 -7.01 7.38
N CYS A 119 6.90 -7.55 7.15
CA CYS A 119 7.74 -7.07 6.04
C CYS A 119 7.13 -7.46 4.69
N MET A 120 6.81 -6.44 3.87
CA MET A 120 6.28 -6.60 2.52
C MET A 120 7.38 -6.57 1.45
N PRO A 121 7.45 -7.54 0.53
CA PRO A 121 8.40 -7.54 -0.57
C PRO A 121 7.94 -6.55 -1.67
N LEU A 122 8.33 -5.28 -1.55
CA LEU A 122 8.04 -4.28 -2.58
C LEU A 122 8.61 -4.71 -3.94
N GLY A 123 7.88 -4.39 -5.02
CA GLY A 123 8.22 -4.71 -6.40
C GLY A 123 7.62 -6.02 -6.92
N THR A 124 7.04 -6.86 -6.06
CA THR A 124 6.40 -8.12 -6.47
C THR A 124 4.95 -7.92 -6.92
N PRO A 125 4.35 -8.86 -7.67
CA PRO A 125 2.93 -8.85 -7.96
C PRO A 125 2.09 -8.95 -6.69
N ALA A 126 1.03 -8.17 -6.60
CA ALA A 126 0.07 -8.20 -5.52
C ALA A 126 -1.37 -8.04 -6.02
N THR A 127 -2.30 -8.62 -5.26
CA THR A 127 -3.74 -8.51 -5.47
C THR A 127 -4.39 -7.98 -4.20
N LEU A 128 -5.14 -6.88 -4.35
CA LEU A 128 -5.93 -6.26 -3.30
C LEU A 128 -7.40 -6.64 -3.49
N ASP A 129 -8.02 -7.22 -2.48
CA ASP A 129 -9.44 -7.56 -2.45
C ASP A 129 -10.11 -6.84 -1.27
N THR A 130 -10.92 -5.83 -1.60
CA THR A 130 -11.62 -5.00 -0.61
C THR A 130 -12.86 -5.66 -0.03
N GLU A 131 -13.34 -6.76 -0.60
CA GLU A 131 -14.46 -7.55 -0.09
C GLU A 131 -13.98 -8.62 0.88
N ALA A 132 -12.94 -9.37 0.50
CA ALA A 132 -12.28 -10.31 1.38
C ALA A 132 -11.48 -9.62 2.50
N GLY A 133 -11.16 -8.32 2.34
CA GLY A 133 -10.33 -7.57 3.26
C GLY A 133 -8.89 -8.07 3.25
N THR A 134 -8.37 -8.41 2.07
CA THR A 134 -7.05 -9.02 1.92
C THR A 134 -6.13 -8.28 0.96
N LEU A 135 -4.84 -8.37 1.24
CA LEU A 135 -3.76 -8.07 0.31
C LEU A 135 -2.91 -9.33 0.16
N THR A 136 -2.96 -9.95 -1.02
CA THR A 136 -2.10 -11.08 -1.37
C THR A 136 -0.86 -10.57 -2.08
N VAL A 137 0.32 -10.89 -1.56
CA VAL A 137 1.61 -10.46 -2.09
C VAL A 137 2.43 -11.67 -2.51
N SER A 138 2.92 -11.66 -3.74
CA SER A 138 3.80 -12.72 -4.25
C SER A 138 5.13 -12.73 -3.50
N ALA A 139 5.76 -13.90 -3.45
CA ALA A 139 7.06 -14.11 -2.83
C ALA A 139 8.13 -13.13 -3.35
N GLY A 140 8.99 -12.66 -2.44
CA GLY A 140 10.13 -11.79 -2.76
C GLY A 140 11.28 -12.53 -3.43
N THR A 141 11.29 -13.86 -3.37
CA THR A 141 12.28 -14.73 -4.00
C THR A 141 11.59 -15.76 -4.87
N SER A 142 12.12 -15.99 -6.07
CA SER A 142 11.70 -17.08 -6.94
C SER A 142 12.90 -17.95 -7.29
N ALA A 143 12.81 -19.25 -7.08
CA ALA A 143 13.80 -20.17 -7.61
C ALA A 143 13.67 -20.22 -9.14
N ARG A 144 14.72 -19.82 -9.88
CA ARG A 144 14.77 -20.04 -11.33
C ARG A 144 15.30 -21.46 -11.57
N PRO A 145 14.54 -22.36 -12.22
CA PRO A 145 15.09 -23.66 -12.58
C PRO A 145 16.29 -23.45 -13.51
N ARG A 146 17.44 -24.06 -13.17
CA ARG A 146 18.62 -24.04 -14.05
C ARG A 146 18.26 -24.84 -15.31
N SER A 147 18.19 -24.16 -16.45
CA SER A 147 18.19 -24.85 -17.75
C SER A 147 19.48 -25.66 -17.84
N ARG A 148 19.34 -26.99 -18.02
CA ARG A 148 20.47 -27.87 -18.35
C ARG A 148 20.93 -27.60 -19.78
#